data_AF-A0A4Z2J182-F1
#
_entry.id   AF-A0A4Z2J182-F1
#
_cell.length_a   1.000
_cell.length_b   1.000
_cell.length_c   1.000
_cell.angle_alpha   90.00
_cell.angle_beta   90.00
_cell.angle_gamma   90.00
#
_symmetry.space_group_name_H-M   'P 1'
#
loop_
_entity.id
_entity.type
_entity.pdbx_description
1 polymer ?
#
loop_
_entity_poly.entity_id
_entity_poly.type
_entity_poly.pdbx_seq_one_letter_code
_entity_poly.pdbx_strand_id
1 'polypeptide(L)'
;MTMCWPYDDESHFYITFPGELLMGMFQCVSIPMMVTSIILGTVNLKNKSIKIALRAVFFFVLTTFIALMIGLILVLWIEPGEAYTVDKDDQLAEVHVAFVDSLMDFVSFLPIGLLFIIAGNIFQVYDWETIHKLREFVFVVVIGLLIHGCIALPVLYWLMLRRNPWHCINGALPALITALMTSSSSAAVPVTLRCCEERNGVDRRIARFALPIGTSINMNGSVIYEVVAVIFLTQLNDLDLAWSKIIEIW
;
A
#
# COMPACT_ATOMS: atom_id res chain seq x y z
N MET A 1 -7.72 3.35 41.48
CA MET A 1 -8.42 2.20 40.86
C MET A 1 -8.68 2.55 39.41
N THR A 2 -7.69 2.33 38.55
CA THR A 2 -7.83 2.42 37.10
C THR A 2 -8.27 1.05 36.60
N MET A 3 -9.46 1.02 36.00
CA MET A 3 -10.12 -0.18 35.51
C MET A 3 -9.45 -0.60 34.20
N CYS A 4 -8.43 -1.47 34.26
CA CYS A 4 -7.92 -2.20 33.10
C CYS A 4 -8.93 -3.30 32.76
N TRP A 5 -9.63 -3.15 31.64
CA TRP A 5 -10.46 -4.22 31.08
C TRP A 5 -9.56 -5.39 30.66
N PRO A 6 -9.82 -6.64 31.07
CA PRO A 6 -9.03 -7.78 30.63
C PRO A 6 -9.37 -8.06 29.16
N TYR A 7 -8.37 -7.93 28.30
CA TYR A 7 -8.45 -8.30 26.89
C TYR A 7 -8.24 -9.82 26.79
N ASP A 8 -9.34 -10.58 26.75
CA ASP A 8 -9.34 -12.05 26.77
C ASP A 8 -9.42 -12.61 25.34
N ASP A 9 -8.72 -13.71 25.02
CA ASP A 9 -8.60 -14.26 23.66
C ASP A 9 -9.96 -14.63 23.03
N GLU A 10 -10.93 -15.08 23.83
CA GLU A 10 -12.29 -15.35 23.34
C GLU A 10 -13.01 -14.08 22.89
N SER A 11 -12.82 -12.97 23.62
CA SER A 11 -13.43 -11.69 23.25
C SER A 11 -12.84 -11.14 21.95
N HIS A 12 -11.56 -11.38 21.70
CA HIS A 12 -10.92 -11.06 20.42
C HIS A 12 -11.54 -11.86 19.27
N PHE A 13 -11.71 -13.18 19.44
CA PHE A 13 -12.34 -14.04 18.43
C PHE A 13 -13.77 -13.59 18.09
N TYR A 14 -14.63 -13.33 19.08
CA TYR A 14 -16.01 -12.88 18.81
C TYR A 14 -16.08 -11.51 18.10
N ILE A 15 -15.10 -10.64 18.33
CA ILE A 15 -15.03 -9.31 17.70
C ILE A 15 -14.50 -9.40 16.27
N THR A 16 -13.50 -10.24 15.98
CA THR A 16 -12.89 -10.35 14.64
C THR A 16 -13.59 -11.34 13.70
N PHE A 17 -14.29 -12.33 14.25
CA PHE A 17 -15.00 -13.39 13.49
C PHE A 17 -15.86 -12.89 12.31
N PRO A 18 -16.75 -11.89 12.45
CA PRO A 18 -17.54 -11.42 11.32
C PRO A 18 -16.70 -10.78 10.20
N GLY A 19 -15.57 -10.16 10.55
CA GLY A 19 -14.63 -9.58 9.59
C GLY A 19 -13.86 -10.65 8.81
N GLU A 20 -13.36 -11.67 9.49
CA GLU A 20 -12.66 -12.80 8.87
C GLU A 20 -13.59 -13.61 7.95
N LEU A 21 -14.83 -13.84 8.38
CA LEU A 21 -15.86 -14.47 7.54
C LEU A 21 -16.11 -13.65 6.26
N LEU A 22 -16.26 -12.34 6.40
CA LEU A 22 -16.48 -11.44 5.27
C LEU A 22 -15.29 -11.45 4.29
N MET A 23 -14.05 -11.44 4.79
CA MET A 23 -12.85 -11.56 3.95
C MET A 23 -12.78 -12.89 3.23
N GLY A 24 -13.09 -13.99 3.92
CA GLY A 24 -13.16 -15.32 3.31
C GLY A 24 -14.20 -15.39 2.19
N MET A 25 -15.37 -14.78 2.39
CA MET A 25 -16.40 -14.68 1.37
C MET A 25 -15.94 -13.87 0.15
N PHE A 26 -15.29 -12.71 0.34
CA PHE A 26 -14.74 -11.93 -0.78
C PHE A 26 -13.64 -12.69 -1.53
N GLN A 27 -12.76 -13.40 -0.84
CA GLN A 27 -11.68 -14.18 -1.44
C GLN A 27 -12.22 -15.37 -2.26
N CYS A 28 -13.23 -16.09 -1.75
CA CYS A 28 -13.90 -17.17 -2.49
C CYS A 28 -14.61 -16.67 -3.77
N VAL A 29 -15.08 -15.42 -3.80
CA VAL A 29 -15.72 -14.82 -4.99
C VAL A 29 -14.69 -14.19 -5.93
N SER A 30 -13.60 -13.63 -5.41
CA SER A 30 -12.57 -12.94 -6.20
C SER A 30 -11.82 -13.90 -7.13
N ILE A 31 -11.46 -15.11 -6.65
CA ILE A 31 -10.68 -16.08 -7.45
C ILE A 31 -11.43 -16.54 -8.71
N PRO A 32 -12.68 -17.04 -8.66
CA PRO A 32 -13.42 -17.44 -9.87
C PRO A 32 -13.73 -16.27 -10.80
N MET A 33 -14.01 -15.09 -10.24
CA MET A 33 -14.25 -13.87 -11.04
C MET A 33 -13.00 -13.42 -11.78
N MET A 34 -11.82 -13.51 -11.16
CA MET A 34 -10.53 -13.19 -11.78
C MET A 34 -10.22 -14.15 -12.93
N VAL A 35 -10.35 -15.47 -12.69
CA VAL A 35 -10.09 -16.50 -13.71
C VAL A 35 -11.05 -16.36 -14.90
N THR A 36 -12.36 -16.21 -14.64
CA THR A 36 -13.36 -16.03 -15.71
C THR A 36 -13.17 -14.72 -16.46
N SER A 37 -12.76 -13.64 -15.77
CA SER A 37 -12.46 -12.34 -16.38
C SER A 37 -11.24 -12.39 -17.29
N ILE A 38 -10.18 -13.10 -16.89
CA ILE A 38 -8.98 -13.28 -17.70
C ILE A 38 -9.31 -14.13 -18.93
N ILE A 39 -10.04 -15.24 -18.77
CA ILE A 39 -10.42 -16.12 -19.89
C ILE A 39 -11.32 -15.36 -20.89
N LEU A 40 -12.37 -14.67 -20.43
CA LEU A 40 -13.22 -13.85 -21.30
C LEU A 40 -12.46 -12.68 -21.94
N GLY A 41 -11.48 -12.15 -21.20
CA GLY A 41 -10.56 -11.12 -21.64
C GLY A 41 -9.67 -11.61 -22.78
N THR A 42 -9.12 -12.83 -22.72
CA THR A 42 -8.19 -13.38 -23.71
C THR A 42 -8.87 -13.99 -24.94
N VAL A 43 -10.02 -14.66 -24.77
CA VAL A 43 -10.76 -15.34 -25.85
C VAL A 43 -11.29 -14.36 -26.91
N ASN A 44 -11.44 -13.08 -26.57
CA ASN A 44 -11.93 -12.05 -27.50
C ASN A 44 -10.83 -11.21 -28.17
N LEU A 45 -9.55 -11.58 -28.07
CA LEU A 45 -8.44 -10.73 -28.51
C LEU A 45 -7.85 -11.13 -29.87
N LYS A 46 -8.07 -10.29 -30.89
CA LYS A 46 -7.14 -10.12 -32.04
C LYS A 46 -6.06 -9.07 -31.67
N ASN A 47 -4.97 -8.99 -32.45
CA ASN A 47 -3.77 -8.10 -32.33
C ASN A 47 -3.93 -6.67 -31.77
N LYS A 48 -5.14 -6.10 -31.65
CA LYS A 48 -5.41 -4.81 -30.99
C LYS A 48 -5.23 -4.85 -29.47
N SER A 49 -5.34 -6.00 -28.82
CA SER A 49 -5.28 -6.08 -27.35
C SER A 49 -3.90 -5.80 -26.76
N ILE A 50 -2.84 -6.23 -27.44
CA ILE A 50 -1.46 -6.03 -26.96
C ILE A 50 -1.13 -4.53 -26.84
N LYS A 51 -1.72 -3.69 -27.70
CA LYS A 51 -1.57 -2.22 -27.64
C LYS A 51 -2.31 -1.60 -26.45
N ILE A 52 -3.45 -2.17 -26.06
CA ILE A 52 -4.22 -1.72 -24.89
C ILE A 52 -3.47 -2.13 -23.61
N ALA A 53 -2.98 -3.38 -23.56
CA ALA A 53 -2.15 -3.88 -22.47
C ALA A 53 -0.87 -3.04 -22.29
N LEU A 54 -0.15 -2.74 -23.38
CA LEU A 54 1.07 -1.93 -23.33
C LEU A 54 0.81 -0.51 -22.80
N ARG A 55 -0.30 0.12 -23.20
CA ARG A 55 -0.71 1.43 -22.66
C ARG A 55 -1.02 1.37 -21.16
N ALA A 56 -1.64 0.28 -20.70
CA ALA A 56 -1.92 0.08 -19.29
C ALA A 56 -0.64 -0.11 -18.48
N VAL A 57 0.30 -0.92 -18.97
CA VAL A 57 1.62 -1.11 -18.35
C VAL A 57 2.38 0.21 -18.27
N PHE A 58 2.44 0.96 -19.37
CA PHE A 58 3.07 2.30 -19.38
C PHE A 58 2.41 3.24 -18.36
N PHE A 59 1.09 3.22 -18.26
CA PHE A 59 0.36 4.00 -17.26
C PHE A 59 0.73 3.59 -15.82
N PHE A 60 0.84 2.29 -15.52
CA PHE A 60 1.23 1.81 -14.19
C PHE A 60 2.63 2.29 -13.81
N VAL A 61 3.61 2.08 -14.69
CA VAL A 61 5.00 2.53 -14.48
C VAL A 61 5.04 4.05 -14.24
N LEU A 62 4.31 4.81 -15.05
CA LEU A 62 4.22 6.26 -14.87
C LEU A 62 3.62 6.66 -13.52
N THR A 63 2.53 6.01 -13.10
CA THR A 63 1.90 6.33 -11.79
C THR A 63 2.78 5.92 -10.61
N THR A 64 3.52 4.83 -10.71
CA THR A 64 4.46 4.38 -9.69
C THR A 64 5.65 5.32 -9.59
N PHE A 65 6.19 5.77 -10.72
CA PHE A 65 7.25 6.78 -10.74
C PHE A 65 6.80 8.11 -10.11
N ILE A 66 5.56 8.56 -10.39
CA ILE A 66 5.00 9.76 -9.75
C ILE A 66 4.84 9.56 -8.24
N ALA A 67 4.35 8.39 -7.82
CA ALA A 67 4.21 8.04 -6.40
C ALA A 67 5.55 8.08 -5.67
N LEU A 68 6.60 7.50 -6.27
CA LEU A 68 7.98 7.53 -5.77
C LEU A 68 8.48 8.96 -5.57
N MET A 69 8.31 9.81 -6.58
CA MET A 69 8.74 11.20 -6.51
C MET A 69 8.00 11.98 -5.42
N ILE A 70 6.70 11.75 -5.24
CA ILE A 70 5.92 12.38 -4.16
C ILE A 70 6.44 11.92 -2.79
N GLY A 71 6.64 10.61 -2.60
CA GLY A 71 7.16 10.05 -1.34
C GLY A 71 8.54 10.63 -0.99
N LEU A 72 9.46 10.65 -1.96
CA LEU A 72 10.81 11.18 -1.80
C LEU A 72 10.81 12.68 -1.47
N ILE A 73 10.04 13.49 -2.20
CA ILE A 73 9.97 14.94 -1.95
C ILE A 73 9.41 15.22 -0.55
N LEU A 74 8.37 14.49 -0.13
CA LEU A 74 7.73 14.74 1.17
C LEU A 74 8.63 14.35 2.35
N VAL A 75 9.30 13.20 2.30
CA VAL A 75 10.15 12.74 3.40
C VAL A 75 11.43 13.57 3.53
N LEU A 76 11.99 14.04 2.42
CA LEU A 76 13.13 14.97 2.42
C LEU A 76 12.75 16.39 2.82
N TRP A 77 11.47 16.75 2.77
CA TRP A 77 11.02 18.08 3.18
C TRP A 77 10.60 18.15 4.65
N ILE A 78 10.03 17.06 5.18
CA ILE A 78 9.56 16.97 6.57
C ILE A 78 10.66 16.43 7.50
N GLU A 79 11.61 15.65 6.97
CA GLU A 79 12.74 15.07 7.70
C GLU A 79 12.36 14.46 9.06
N PRO A 80 11.42 13.50 9.09
CA PRO A 80 10.82 12.99 10.33
C PRO A 80 11.80 12.31 11.31
N GLY A 81 13.07 12.11 10.92
CA GLY A 81 14.10 11.49 11.75
C GLY A 81 15.20 12.40 12.29
N GLU A 82 15.24 13.71 11.98
CA GLU A 82 16.43 14.56 12.18
C GLU A 82 16.75 15.02 13.63
N ALA A 83 16.15 14.43 14.66
CA ALA A 83 16.38 14.85 16.06
C ALA A 83 16.67 13.67 16.96
N TYR A 84 17.95 13.28 17.11
CA TYR A 84 18.57 12.57 18.25
C TYR A 84 19.58 11.52 17.77
N THR A 85 20.87 11.73 18.10
CA THR A 85 21.92 10.72 17.98
C THR A 85 21.65 9.62 19.00
N VAL A 86 21.18 8.46 18.54
CA VAL A 86 21.08 7.27 19.39
C VAL A 86 22.51 6.86 19.75
N ASP A 87 22.83 6.90 21.04
CA ASP A 87 24.11 6.40 21.55
C ASP A 87 24.21 4.91 21.19
N LYS A 88 25.19 4.58 20.34
CA LYS A 88 25.28 3.30 19.64
C LYS A 88 25.70 2.21 20.61
N ASP A 89 24.83 1.22 20.82
CA ASP A 89 25.29 -0.12 21.14
C ASP A 89 25.13 -1.00 19.88
N ASP A 90 26.25 -1.58 19.45
CA ASP A 90 26.50 -2.21 18.16
C ASP A 90 25.70 -3.51 17.94
N GLN A 91 24.37 -3.44 17.75
CA GLN A 91 23.56 -4.62 17.38
C GLN A 91 22.51 -4.41 16.28
N LEU A 92 22.38 -3.21 15.70
CA LEU A 92 21.29 -2.93 14.75
C LEU A 92 21.69 -2.86 13.27
N ALA A 93 22.97 -3.13 12.95
CA ALA A 93 23.48 -3.07 11.58
C ALA A 93 23.50 -4.41 10.82
N GLU A 94 23.09 -5.53 11.42
CA GLU A 94 23.04 -6.86 10.76
C GLU A 94 21.63 -7.26 10.23
N VAL A 95 20.66 -6.34 10.25
CA VAL A 95 19.26 -6.66 9.86
C VAL A 95 18.93 -6.33 8.39
N HIS A 96 19.80 -5.61 7.68
CA HIS A 96 19.76 -5.47 6.22
C HIS A 96 20.87 -6.37 5.67
N VAL A 97 20.69 -7.44 4.88
CA VAL A 97 19.99 -7.54 3.57
C VAL A 97 19.52 -9.01 3.33
N ALA A 98 19.50 -9.87 4.35
CA ALA A 98 19.24 -11.31 4.19
C ALA A 98 17.74 -11.72 4.14
N PHE A 99 16.81 -10.78 4.30
CA PHE A 99 15.39 -11.08 4.51
C PHE A 99 14.63 -11.51 3.25
N VAL A 100 15.17 -11.30 2.04
CA VAL A 100 14.36 -11.38 0.82
C VAL A 100 14.29 -12.78 0.18
N ASP A 101 15.13 -13.75 0.55
CA ASP A 101 15.25 -15.03 -0.19
C ASP A 101 14.87 -16.31 0.60
N SER A 102 14.17 -16.20 1.73
CA SER A 102 13.66 -17.40 2.48
C SER A 102 12.27 -17.20 3.11
N LEU A 103 11.41 -16.47 2.40
CA LEU A 103 10.17 -15.88 2.97
C LEU A 103 8.91 -16.75 2.97
N MET A 104 8.96 -18.04 2.66
CA MET A 104 7.73 -18.87 2.75
C MET A 104 7.60 -19.70 4.03
N ASP A 105 8.67 -19.98 4.77
CA ASP A 105 8.60 -20.74 6.04
C ASP A 105 8.67 -19.85 7.30
N PHE A 106 9.09 -18.58 7.18
CA PHE A 106 9.39 -17.71 8.32
C PHE A 106 8.18 -16.89 8.84
N VAL A 107 7.11 -16.79 8.05
CA VAL A 107 5.92 -15.97 8.38
C VAL A 107 5.23 -16.44 9.67
N SER A 108 5.30 -17.73 9.99
CA SER A 108 4.72 -18.31 11.22
C SER A 108 5.47 -17.94 12.50
N PHE A 109 6.77 -17.61 12.42
CA PHE A 109 7.60 -17.18 13.57
C PHE A 109 7.66 -15.65 13.73
N LEU A 110 7.22 -14.91 12.70
CA LEU A 110 7.09 -13.46 12.70
C LEU A 110 6.32 -12.89 13.91
N PRO A 111 5.16 -13.42 14.33
CA PRO A 111 4.43 -12.88 15.49
C PRO A 111 5.21 -13.01 16.81
N ILE A 112 6.02 -14.06 16.96
CA ILE A 112 6.86 -14.26 18.16
C ILE A 112 8.08 -13.34 18.12
N GLY A 113 8.80 -13.28 17.00
CA GLY A 113 9.94 -12.38 16.84
C GLY A 113 9.55 -10.90 17.00
N LEU A 114 8.41 -10.49 16.43
CA LEU A 114 7.87 -9.14 16.57
C LEU A 114 7.47 -8.84 18.02
N LEU A 115 6.92 -9.81 18.75
CA LEU A 115 6.57 -9.66 20.17
C LEU A 115 7.81 -9.44 21.03
N PHE A 116 8.90 -10.16 20.79
CA PHE A 116 10.17 -9.93 21.51
C PHE A 116 10.81 -8.57 21.16
N ILE A 117 10.76 -8.14 19.90
CA ILE A 117 11.27 -6.82 19.47
C ILE A 117 10.43 -5.69 20.09
N ILE A 118 9.11 -5.78 20.03
CA ILE A 118 8.21 -4.78 20.61
C ILE A 118 8.35 -4.76 22.13
N ALA A 119 8.42 -5.91 22.80
CA ALA A 119 8.64 -5.99 24.24
C ALA A 119 9.99 -5.39 24.66
N GLY A 120 11.08 -5.65 23.92
CA GLY A 120 12.39 -5.06 24.16
C GLY A 120 12.41 -3.54 23.98
N ASN A 121 11.71 -3.03 22.96
CA ASN A 121 11.64 -1.59 22.67
C ASN A 121 10.66 -0.84 23.60
N ILE A 122 9.55 -1.45 24.05
CA ILE A 122 8.55 -0.79 24.92
C ILE A 122 9.15 -0.32 26.25
N PHE A 123 10.15 -1.03 26.80
CA PHE A 123 10.79 -0.62 28.05
C PHE A 123 11.70 0.62 27.90
N GLN A 124 12.08 0.99 26.67
CA GLN A 124 12.84 2.21 26.37
C GLN A 124 12.00 3.33 25.70
N VAL A 125 10.76 3.06 25.27
CA VAL A 125 9.98 3.95 24.36
C VAL A 125 8.92 4.81 25.08
N TYR A 126 9.14 5.18 26.35
CA TYR A 126 8.28 6.16 27.04
C TYR A 126 8.71 7.63 26.86
N ASP A 127 9.58 7.91 25.89
CA ASP A 127 9.93 9.29 25.54
C ASP A 127 8.92 9.89 24.56
N TRP A 128 8.42 11.05 24.93
CA TRP A 128 7.48 11.88 24.15
C TRP A 128 7.99 12.17 22.72
N GLU A 129 9.31 12.18 22.57
CA GLU A 129 10.02 12.44 21.32
C GLU A 129 9.89 11.29 20.31
N THR A 130 9.95 10.02 20.75
CA THR A 130 9.74 8.85 19.86
C THR A 130 8.32 8.80 19.32
N ILE A 131 7.32 9.17 20.14
CA ILE A 131 5.92 9.31 19.71
C ILE A 131 5.79 10.41 18.66
N HIS A 132 6.52 11.52 18.81
CA HIS A 132 6.56 12.59 17.82
C HIS A 132 7.15 12.15 16.49
N LYS A 133 8.27 11.40 16.48
CA LYS A 133 8.83 10.85 15.23
C LYS A 133 7.88 9.89 14.53
N LEU A 134 7.24 8.99 15.29
CA LEU A 134 6.29 8.02 14.73
C LEU A 134 5.05 8.71 14.15
N ARG A 135 4.52 9.73 14.83
CA ARG A 135 3.37 10.49 14.30
C ARG A 135 3.76 11.23 13.01
N GLU A 136 4.98 11.75 12.91
CA GLU A 136 5.47 12.50 11.76
C GLU A 136 5.68 11.57 10.57
N PHE A 137 6.23 10.37 10.81
CA PHE A 137 6.27 9.30 9.81
C PHE A 137 4.87 8.95 9.28
N VAL A 138 3.91 8.64 10.17
CA VAL A 138 2.53 8.30 9.76
C VAL A 138 1.89 9.47 9.02
N PHE A 139 2.12 10.70 9.48
CA PHE A 139 1.61 11.91 8.86
C PHE A 139 2.13 12.11 7.44
N VAL A 140 3.44 11.92 7.21
CA VAL A 140 4.08 12.00 5.88
C VAL A 140 3.47 10.97 4.93
N VAL A 141 3.32 9.72 5.37
CA VAL A 141 2.72 8.65 4.55
C VAL A 141 1.27 8.96 4.19
N VAL A 142 0.45 9.35 5.17
CA VAL A 142 -0.97 9.67 4.94
C VAL A 142 -1.11 10.87 3.99
N ILE A 143 -0.31 11.93 4.18
CA ILE A 143 -0.31 13.08 3.28
C ILE A 143 0.15 12.69 1.88
N GLY A 144 1.20 11.87 1.74
CA GLY A 144 1.66 11.38 0.45
C GLY A 144 0.59 10.60 -0.29
N LEU A 145 -0.13 9.71 0.40
CA LEU A 145 -1.25 8.96 -0.16
C LEU A 145 -2.41 9.89 -0.59
N LEU A 146 -2.75 10.89 0.22
CA LEU A 146 -3.80 11.85 -0.10
C LEU A 146 -3.42 12.73 -1.29
N ILE A 147 -2.18 13.22 -1.36
CA ILE A 147 -1.69 14.02 -2.50
C ILE A 147 -1.70 13.16 -3.76
N HIS A 148 -1.20 11.93 -3.71
CA HIS A 148 -1.19 11.03 -4.86
C HIS A 148 -2.61 10.70 -5.33
N GLY A 149 -3.49 10.31 -4.40
CA GLY A 149 -4.85 9.89 -4.68
C GLY A 149 -5.79 11.01 -5.11
N CYS A 150 -5.73 12.18 -4.46
CA CYS A 150 -6.66 13.29 -4.68
C CYS A 150 -6.15 14.36 -5.63
N ILE A 151 -4.84 14.43 -5.90
CA ILE A 151 -4.25 15.46 -6.78
C ILE A 151 -3.55 14.80 -7.97
N ALA A 152 -2.56 13.93 -7.75
CA ALA A 152 -1.75 13.40 -8.83
C ALA A 152 -2.55 12.56 -9.83
N LEU A 153 -3.38 11.62 -9.34
CA LEU A 153 -4.22 10.79 -10.20
C LEU A 153 -5.31 11.59 -10.95
N PRO A 154 -6.06 12.51 -10.34
CA PRO A 154 -7.02 13.37 -11.05
C PRO A 154 -6.37 14.26 -12.10
N VAL A 155 -5.20 14.85 -11.80
CA VAL A 155 -4.44 15.67 -12.75
C VAL A 155 -3.97 14.83 -13.93
N LEU A 156 -3.42 13.63 -13.68
CA LEU A 156 -2.99 12.71 -14.73
C LEU A 156 -4.17 12.26 -15.60
N TYR A 157 -5.30 11.92 -14.99
CA TYR A 157 -6.53 11.58 -15.71
C TYR A 157 -7.00 12.73 -16.60
N TRP A 158 -7.04 13.95 -16.06
CA TRP A 158 -7.41 15.14 -16.82
C TRP A 158 -6.43 15.43 -17.95
N LEU A 159 -5.11 15.26 -17.74
CA LEU A 159 -4.10 15.49 -18.77
C LEU A 159 -4.25 14.50 -19.93
N MET A 160 -4.50 13.22 -19.64
CA MET A 160 -4.59 12.17 -20.66
C MET A 160 -5.94 12.13 -21.38
N LEU A 161 -7.05 12.32 -20.65
CA LEU A 161 -8.41 12.17 -21.20
C LEU A 161 -9.11 13.52 -21.47
N ARG A 162 -8.59 14.63 -20.94
CA ARG A 162 -9.22 15.98 -21.00
C ARG A 162 -10.69 15.99 -20.58
N ARG A 163 -11.05 15.12 -19.64
CA ARG A 163 -12.38 15.00 -19.04
C ARG A 163 -12.33 15.28 -17.56
N ASN A 164 -13.48 15.60 -16.97
CA ASN A 164 -13.59 15.85 -15.54
C ASN A 164 -13.31 14.54 -14.74
N PRO A 165 -12.24 14.46 -13.94
CA PRO A 165 -11.88 13.26 -13.17
C PRO A 165 -12.89 12.95 -12.06
N TRP A 166 -13.55 13.97 -11.50
CA TRP A 166 -14.46 13.84 -10.37
C TRP A 166 -15.68 12.98 -10.71
N HIS A 167 -16.11 12.97 -11.97
CA HIS A 167 -17.18 12.08 -12.42
C HIS A 167 -16.79 10.60 -12.28
N CYS A 168 -15.57 10.26 -12.70
CA CYS A 168 -15.04 8.90 -12.60
C CYS A 168 -14.88 8.46 -11.13
N ILE A 169 -14.37 9.35 -10.28
CA ILE A 169 -14.18 9.11 -8.84
C ILE A 169 -15.52 8.87 -8.15
N ASN A 170 -16.54 9.70 -8.43
CA ASN A 170 -17.88 9.51 -7.86
C ASN A 170 -18.51 8.18 -8.29
N GLY A 171 -18.26 7.75 -9.53
CA GLY A 171 -18.65 6.43 -10.00
C GLY A 171 -17.93 5.28 -9.29
N ALA A 172 -16.67 5.48 -8.89
CA ALA A 172 -15.82 4.50 -8.22
C ALA A 172 -15.89 4.53 -6.68
N LEU A 173 -16.59 5.51 -6.09
CA LEU A 173 -16.64 5.72 -4.64
C LEU A 173 -17.04 4.47 -3.82
N PRO A 174 -18.04 3.65 -4.23
CA PRO A 174 -18.36 2.42 -3.50
C PRO A 174 -17.18 1.46 -3.41
N ALA A 175 -16.39 1.34 -4.47
CA ALA A 175 -15.20 0.49 -4.48
C ALA A 175 -14.09 1.04 -3.59
N LEU A 176 -13.91 2.36 -3.52
CA LEU A 176 -12.96 3.00 -2.61
C LEU A 176 -13.31 2.76 -1.14
N ILE A 177 -14.60 2.90 -0.79
CA ILE A 177 -15.08 2.62 0.57
C ILE A 177 -14.88 1.14 0.90
N THR A 178 -15.24 0.22 -0.01
CA THR A 178 -14.98 -1.21 0.21
C THR A 178 -13.50 -1.48 0.43
N ALA A 179 -12.61 -0.95 -0.41
CA ALA A 179 -11.17 -1.15 -0.27
C ALA A 179 -10.60 -0.62 1.05
N LEU A 180 -11.13 0.52 1.54
CA LEU A 180 -10.75 1.09 2.84
C LEU A 180 -11.26 0.22 3.99
N MET A 181 -12.52 -0.22 3.93
CA MET A 181 -13.13 -1.06 4.95
C MET A 181 -12.48 -2.45 5.00
N THR A 182 -12.04 -2.97 3.85
CA THR A 182 -11.40 -4.28 3.76
C THR A 182 -9.87 -4.21 3.88
N SER A 183 -9.28 -3.01 3.90
CA SER A 183 -7.83 -2.79 3.84
C SER A 183 -7.12 -3.65 2.78
N SER A 184 -7.83 -4.03 1.71
CA SER A 184 -7.39 -5.04 0.75
C SER A 184 -7.87 -4.71 -0.65
N SER A 185 -6.91 -4.44 -1.54
CA SER A 185 -7.15 -4.12 -2.94
C SER A 185 -7.77 -5.28 -3.72
N SER A 186 -7.43 -6.52 -3.40
CA SER A 186 -7.93 -7.73 -4.07
C SER A 186 -9.36 -8.10 -3.65
N ALA A 187 -9.75 -7.78 -2.41
CA ALA A 187 -11.13 -7.96 -1.93
C ALA A 187 -12.10 -6.96 -2.58
N ALA A 188 -11.62 -5.78 -2.99
CA ALA A 188 -12.44 -4.75 -3.64
C ALA A 188 -12.64 -4.98 -5.15
N VAL A 189 -11.84 -5.84 -5.80
CA VAL A 189 -11.90 -6.13 -7.25
C VAL A 189 -13.32 -6.35 -7.79
N PRO A 190 -14.18 -7.22 -7.20
CA PRO A 190 -15.52 -7.45 -7.73
C PRO A 190 -16.42 -6.21 -7.67
N VAL A 191 -16.28 -5.37 -6.65
CA VAL A 191 -17.01 -4.10 -6.53
C VAL A 191 -16.48 -3.07 -7.53
N THR A 192 -15.16 -3.00 -7.69
CA THR A 192 -14.50 -2.13 -8.68
C THR A 192 -14.94 -2.45 -10.10
N LEU A 193 -15.00 -3.75 -10.47
CA LEU A 193 -15.46 -4.19 -11.78
C LEU A 193 -16.88 -3.72 -12.08
N ARG A 194 -17.82 -3.88 -11.12
CA ARG A 194 -19.20 -3.40 -11.29
C ARG A 194 -19.26 -1.88 -11.43
N CYS A 195 -18.52 -1.13 -10.61
CA CYS A 195 -18.47 0.33 -10.72
C CYS A 195 -17.93 0.80 -12.08
N CYS A 196 -16.89 0.13 -12.60
CA CYS A 196 -16.33 0.44 -13.92
C CYS A 196 -17.30 0.15 -15.07
N GLU A 197 -18.00 -0.99 -15.03
CA GLU A 197 -18.93 -1.40 -16.10
C GLU A 197 -20.25 -0.62 -16.05
N GLU A 198 -20.85 -0.46 -14.88
CA GLU A 198 -22.23 0.04 -14.73
C GLU A 198 -22.29 1.56 -14.50
N ARG A 199 -21.34 2.14 -13.75
CA ARG A 199 -21.35 3.57 -13.41
C ARG A 199 -20.49 4.41 -14.34
N ASN A 200 -19.29 3.93 -14.66
CA ASN A 200 -18.32 4.65 -15.50
C ASN A 200 -18.39 4.26 -16.99
N GLY A 201 -19.21 3.27 -17.35
CA GLY A 201 -19.46 2.88 -18.75
C GLY A 201 -18.23 2.35 -19.50
N VAL A 202 -17.27 1.75 -18.80
CA VAL A 202 -16.06 1.18 -19.40
C VAL A 202 -16.40 -0.14 -20.10
N ASP A 203 -15.84 -0.39 -21.29
CA ASP A 203 -16.04 -1.66 -22.01
C ASP A 203 -15.59 -2.84 -21.13
N ARG A 204 -16.49 -3.81 -20.96
CA ARG A 204 -16.29 -4.99 -20.10
C ARG A 204 -14.99 -5.74 -20.40
N ARG A 205 -14.57 -5.80 -21.66
CA ARG A 205 -13.34 -6.51 -22.06
C ARG A 205 -12.10 -5.80 -21.52
N ILE A 206 -12.09 -4.47 -21.56
CA ILE A 206 -10.95 -3.67 -21.06
C ILE A 206 -10.93 -3.72 -19.54
N ALA A 207 -12.08 -3.54 -18.88
CA ALA A 207 -12.19 -3.56 -17.42
C ALA A 207 -11.77 -4.91 -16.82
N ARG A 208 -12.30 -6.02 -17.35
CA ARG A 208 -12.01 -7.39 -16.87
C ARG A 208 -10.58 -7.86 -17.13
N PHE A 209 -9.92 -7.28 -18.12
CA PHE A 209 -8.51 -7.56 -18.39
C PHE A 209 -7.58 -6.68 -17.53
N ALA A 210 -7.80 -5.37 -17.52
CA ALA A 210 -6.87 -4.42 -16.92
C ALA A 210 -6.95 -4.35 -15.39
N LEU A 211 -8.15 -4.48 -14.80
CA LEU A 211 -8.32 -4.31 -13.35
C LEU A 211 -7.65 -5.39 -12.51
N PRO A 212 -7.81 -6.70 -12.78
CA PRO A 212 -7.16 -7.73 -11.98
C PRO A 212 -5.63 -7.69 -12.08
N ILE A 213 -5.10 -7.38 -13.27
CA ILE A 213 -3.66 -7.17 -13.49
C ILE A 213 -3.18 -5.94 -12.71
N GLY A 214 -3.95 -4.86 -12.76
CA GLY A 214 -3.66 -3.62 -12.04
C GLY A 214 -3.61 -3.82 -10.53
N THR A 215 -4.51 -4.62 -9.95
CA THR A 215 -4.51 -4.86 -8.49
C THR A 215 -3.32 -5.66 -7.98
N SER A 216 -2.62 -6.40 -8.85
CA SER A 216 -1.41 -7.14 -8.47
C SER A 216 -0.13 -6.38 -8.79
N ILE A 217 -0.12 -5.52 -9.82
CA ILE A 217 1.10 -4.84 -10.29
C ILE A 217 1.18 -3.39 -9.79
N ASN A 218 0.06 -2.65 -9.78
CA ASN A 218 0.06 -1.21 -9.55
C ASN A 218 -0.12 -0.87 -8.07
N MET A 219 0.96 -1.00 -7.29
CA MET A 219 0.95 -0.88 -5.84
C MET A 219 1.50 0.45 -5.32
N ASN A 220 1.00 1.56 -5.89
CA ASN A 220 1.51 2.92 -5.62
C ASN A 220 1.50 3.31 -4.13
N GLY A 221 0.51 2.85 -3.36
CA GLY A 221 0.41 3.19 -1.95
C GLY A 221 1.53 2.58 -1.11
N SER A 222 1.85 1.31 -1.36
CA SER A 222 2.97 0.62 -0.68
C SER A 222 4.30 1.27 -1.04
N VAL A 223 4.46 1.69 -2.30
CA VAL A 223 5.69 2.33 -2.77
C VAL A 223 5.96 3.66 -2.04
N ILE A 224 4.93 4.49 -1.82
CA ILE A 224 5.07 5.72 -1.00
C ILE A 224 5.49 5.36 0.43
N TYR A 225 4.84 4.36 1.03
CA TYR A 225 5.18 3.89 2.37
C TYR A 225 6.61 3.36 2.47
N GLU A 226 7.04 2.52 1.53
CA GLU A 226 8.37 1.90 1.51
C GLU A 226 9.48 2.95 1.39
N VAL A 227 9.35 3.90 0.46
CA VAL A 227 10.35 4.98 0.31
C VAL A 227 10.45 5.83 1.57
N VAL A 228 9.31 6.25 2.13
CA VAL A 228 9.29 7.05 3.36
C VAL A 228 9.89 6.26 4.53
N ALA A 229 9.60 4.96 4.63
CA ALA A 229 10.10 4.09 5.69
C ALA A 229 11.62 3.89 5.59
N VAL A 230 12.16 3.62 4.40
CA VAL A 230 13.60 3.44 4.19
C VAL A 230 14.36 4.72 4.55
N ILE A 231 13.86 5.89 4.13
CA ILE A 231 14.51 7.16 4.44
C ILE A 231 14.39 7.49 5.94
N PHE A 232 13.23 7.25 6.54
CA PHE A 232 13.03 7.42 7.98
C PHE A 232 13.99 6.53 8.79
N LEU A 233 14.14 5.26 8.42
CA LEU A 233 15.12 4.35 9.05
C LEU A 233 16.56 4.83 8.85
N THR A 234 16.87 5.44 7.71
CA THR A 234 18.20 5.99 7.42
C THR A 234 18.47 7.20 8.32
N GLN A 235 17.48 8.09 8.50
CA GLN A 235 17.54 9.26 9.38
C GLN A 235 17.67 8.85 10.85
N LEU A 236 16.96 7.81 11.30
CA LEU A 236 17.05 7.30 12.67
C LEU A 236 18.43 6.72 13.04
N ASN A 237 19.20 6.27 12.05
CA ASN A 237 20.50 5.61 12.26
C ASN A 237 21.70 6.53 11.97
N ASP A 238 21.48 7.84 11.75
CA ASP A 238 22.49 8.82 11.37
C ASP A 238 23.36 8.37 10.18
N LEU A 239 22.76 7.67 9.22
CA LEU A 239 23.45 7.25 8.01
C LEU A 239 23.44 8.41 7.02
N ASP A 240 24.62 8.97 6.73
CA ASP A 240 24.78 10.03 5.71
C ASP A 240 24.10 9.62 4.39
N LEU A 241 23.05 10.35 4.05
CA LEU A 241 22.30 10.25 2.80
C LEU A 241 23.14 10.86 1.67
N ALA A 242 24.24 10.20 1.30
CA ALA A 242 24.94 10.52 0.07
C ALA A 242 23.96 10.30 -1.11
N TRP A 243 23.88 11.26 -2.04
CA TRP A 243 23.02 11.18 -3.24
C TRP A 243 23.16 9.87 -4.02
N SER A 244 24.31 9.20 -3.91
CA SER A 244 24.57 7.88 -4.49
C SER A 244 23.71 6.75 -3.88
N LYS A 245 23.45 6.77 -2.56
CA LYS A 245 22.62 5.76 -1.88
C LYS A 245 21.13 5.94 -2.17
N ILE A 246 20.67 7.18 -2.36
CA ILE A 246 19.29 7.47 -2.74
C ILE A 246 18.97 6.84 -4.11
N ILE A 247 19.93 6.78 -5.03
CA ILE A 247 19.79 6.15 -6.35
C ILE A 247 19.92 4.62 -6.26
N GLU A 248 20.61 4.08 -5.26
CA GLU A 248 20.83 2.64 -5.07
C GLU A 248 19.63 1.93 -4.39
N ILE A 249 18.75 2.69 -3.73
CA ILE A 249 17.46 2.23 -3.18
C ILE A 249 16.39 2.07 -4.29
N TRP A 250 16.66 2.57 -5.51
CA TRP A 250 15.83 2.40 -6.71
C TRP A 250 16.14 1.11 -7.48
#